data_AF-A0A917JU98-F1
#
_entry.id   AF-A0A917JU98-F1
#
_cell.length_a   1.000
_cell.length_b   1.000
_cell.length_c   1.000
_cell.angle_alpha   90.00
_cell.angle_beta   90.00
_cell.angle_gamma   90.00
#
_symmetry.space_group_name_H-M   'P 1'
#
loop_
_entity.id
_entity.type
_entity.pdbx_description
1 polymer ?
#
loop_
_entity_poly.entity_id
_entity_poly.type
_entity_poly.pdbx_seq_one_letter_code
_entity_poly.pdbx_strand_id
1 'polypeptide(L)'
;MDSKSSPEHGANKVIVEQLTTAIFASLSDESREAVVSLFQQQGKSSLAELFEKETLSIFRNRIPLREAVATKSNRLAEINPASFKFLSQTQKLALEEELLFAFYIFSAQYHLDETEGRKSSLEELSHKIFLCSMLISALNFSAKAHSPETMLRELRDQFYGTHCKYLGLSMGYKLGEAVHEFTGGQAVAVRNFMNDINERRLYWVWGEGMTASILSVLPETMAQRDQAQFVLTRPDYYLGTLSWSLYYARFGLNLSLLLKHTLQGPWMSKREKEHIPAGERFLTQWNQRKYTLLNDLVWATVNLVTFAWLVGSGMLGYWGNALTVGLLLVDASLTIWRIYEESTRFNKEMLQYQQELVNLNSKIDKASGDEKEKLEHHKKRLMRTIKERTLDWKYQKYRWSLDLTYSVSLVVGFFVACAFLIPPGILVAPTALVIMLAGAAICFALTVAYSAVSGFIDILHSKAKGKTAKEECLALLEEFKGSKDESYKKLLYLEIKRLTASSEHSANVVSFQKKQVIRAVFIDLMIPALVLTTLLFLPLPIGLGVLAAGFALAALSGMLLNRYKPKEGSLPEFDEGEYQAFLKNPTIAPVKSSDTSITSNGLFSGDKRSDSNDQSTEAQSPEDFPNGVTEPRL
;
A
#
# COMPACT_ATOMS: atom_id res chain seq x y z
N MET A 1 43.70 -40.65 34.21
CA MET A 1 43.70 -39.16 34.15
C MET A 1 42.67 -38.79 33.11
N ASP A 2 41.43 -38.63 33.58
CA ASP A 2 40.24 -38.42 32.75
C ASP A 2 40.06 -36.93 32.44
N SER A 3 40.04 -36.61 31.15
CA SER A 3 39.63 -35.31 30.62
C SER A 3 38.15 -35.38 30.26
N LYS A 4 37.29 -34.91 31.17
CA LYS A 4 35.85 -34.71 30.92
C LYS A 4 35.65 -33.72 29.76
N SER A 5 35.08 -34.19 28.66
CA SER A 5 34.48 -33.36 27.62
C SER A 5 33.15 -32.80 28.11
N SER A 6 33.03 -31.47 28.12
CA SER A 6 31.81 -30.77 28.55
C SER A 6 30.69 -30.93 27.52
N PRO A 7 29.45 -31.32 27.90
CA PRO A 7 28.35 -31.59 26.97
C PRO A 7 27.60 -30.34 26.47
N GLU A 8 28.06 -29.12 26.80
CA GLU A 8 27.29 -27.89 26.53
C GLU A 8 27.23 -27.45 25.06
N HIS A 9 28.09 -27.96 24.16
CA HIS A 9 28.05 -27.57 22.74
C HIS A 9 26.99 -28.33 21.92
N GLY A 10 26.41 -29.41 22.43
CA GLY A 10 25.36 -30.18 21.75
C GLY A 10 23.95 -29.63 21.97
N ALA A 11 23.68 -29.03 23.14
CA ALA A 11 22.34 -28.57 23.51
C ALA A 11 21.91 -27.32 22.71
N ASN A 12 22.81 -26.35 22.50
CA ASN A 12 22.47 -25.11 21.79
C ASN A 12 22.20 -25.33 20.29
N LYS A 13 22.83 -26.33 19.65
CA LYS A 13 22.58 -26.63 18.23
C LYS A 13 21.21 -27.27 18.01
N VAL A 14 20.80 -28.15 18.91
CA VAL A 14 19.50 -28.84 18.87
C VAL A 14 18.36 -27.89 19.23
N ILE A 15 18.57 -26.96 20.17
CA ILE A 15 17.55 -25.97 20.56
C ILE A 15 17.26 -24.98 19.41
N VAL A 16 18.28 -24.56 18.65
CA VAL A 16 18.10 -23.63 17.50
C VAL A 16 17.51 -24.34 16.27
N GLU A 17 17.77 -25.64 16.07
CA GLU A 17 17.11 -26.43 15.01
C GLU A 17 15.66 -26.82 15.36
N GLN A 18 15.28 -26.81 16.64
CA GLN A 18 13.94 -27.22 17.11
C GLN A 18 13.00 -26.04 17.42
N LEU A 19 13.50 -24.82 17.62
CA LEU A 19 12.68 -23.62 17.88
C LEU A 19 12.75 -22.63 16.72
N THR A 20 12.13 -23.01 15.62
CA THR A 20 11.91 -22.13 14.47
C THR A 20 10.52 -21.50 14.55
N THR A 21 10.45 -20.20 14.84
CA THR A 21 9.22 -19.43 14.59
C THR A 21 8.83 -19.50 13.11
N ALA A 22 7.59 -19.87 12.83
CA ALA A 22 6.80 -19.71 11.60
C ALA A 22 7.39 -18.93 10.40
N ILE A 23 7.82 -17.69 10.62
CA ILE A 23 8.25 -16.76 9.55
C ILE A 23 9.68 -17.07 9.08
N PHE A 24 10.41 -17.86 9.86
CA PHE A 24 11.69 -18.43 9.50
C PHE A 24 11.54 -19.61 8.53
N ALA A 25 10.42 -20.32 8.55
CA ALA A 25 10.12 -21.42 7.64
C ALA A 25 9.54 -20.96 6.29
N SER A 26 8.94 -19.77 6.22
CA SER A 26 8.49 -19.14 4.96
C SER A 26 9.63 -18.54 4.12
N LEU A 27 10.83 -18.49 4.68
CA LEU A 27 12.05 -18.17 3.96
C LEU A 27 12.43 -19.37 3.07
N SER A 28 12.99 -19.13 1.87
CA SER A 28 13.57 -20.22 1.06
C SER A 28 14.54 -21.03 1.90
N ASP A 29 14.76 -22.32 1.61
CA ASP A 29 15.69 -23.14 2.42
C ASP A 29 17.08 -22.46 2.56
N GLU A 30 17.56 -21.79 1.51
CA GLU A 30 18.77 -20.95 1.54
C GLU A 30 18.66 -19.74 2.49
N SER A 31 17.53 -19.03 2.47
CA SER A 31 17.27 -17.90 3.37
C SER A 31 17.16 -18.37 4.81
N ARG A 32 16.56 -19.54 5.03
CA ARG A 32 16.39 -20.14 6.34
C ARG A 32 17.76 -20.53 6.91
N GLU A 33 18.57 -21.23 6.13
CA GLU A 33 19.91 -21.66 6.52
C GLU A 33 20.84 -20.47 6.82
N ALA A 34 20.74 -19.39 6.03
CA ALA A 34 21.43 -18.13 6.29
C ALA A 34 20.98 -17.50 7.62
N VAL A 35 19.68 -17.38 7.87
CA VAL A 35 19.21 -16.80 9.14
C VAL A 35 19.53 -17.70 10.35
N VAL A 36 19.68 -19.03 10.16
CA VAL A 36 20.13 -19.95 11.24
C VAL A 36 21.60 -19.72 11.53
N SER A 37 22.45 -19.67 10.49
CA SER A 37 23.89 -19.44 10.65
C SER A 37 24.17 -18.10 11.34
N LEU A 38 23.36 -17.09 11.01
CA LEU A 38 23.36 -15.77 11.63
C LEU A 38 23.04 -15.84 13.14
N PHE A 39 21.97 -16.52 13.52
CA PHE A 39 21.60 -16.67 14.94
C PHE A 39 22.61 -17.53 15.73
N GLN A 40 23.13 -18.60 15.13
CA GLN A 40 24.08 -19.51 15.80
C GLN A 40 25.47 -18.90 16.00
N GLN A 41 25.91 -17.98 15.13
CA GLN A 41 27.20 -17.26 15.29
C GLN A 41 27.13 -16.11 16.31
N GLN A 42 25.94 -15.69 16.74
CA GLN A 42 25.72 -14.62 17.72
C GLN A 42 26.38 -14.90 19.09
N GLY A 43 26.63 -16.17 19.42
CA GLY A 43 27.35 -16.57 20.63
C GLY A 43 28.88 -16.34 20.58
N LYS A 44 29.45 -15.93 19.44
CA LYS A 44 30.92 -15.80 19.25
C LYS A 44 31.39 -14.50 18.60
N SER A 45 30.52 -13.71 17.98
CA SER A 45 30.87 -12.46 17.25
C SER A 45 29.82 -11.37 17.49
N SER A 46 30.18 -10.11 17.31
CA SER A 46 29.21 -9.01 17.39
C SER A 46 28.21 -9.09 16.21
N LEU A 47 26.95 -8.67 16.45
CA LEU A 47 25.89 -8.67 15.43
C LEU A 47 26.29 -7.90 14.16
N ALA A 48 27.15 -6.88 14.28
CA ALA A 48 27.68 -6.13 13.16
C ALA A 48 28.66 -6.95 12.29
N GLU A 49 29.59 -7.69 12.90
CA GLU A 49 30.54 -8.57 12.19
C GLU A 49 29.81 -9.70 11.45
N LEU A 50 28.74 -10.19 12.07
CA LEU A 50 27.86 -11.20 11.51
C LEU A 50 27.18 -10.72 10.22
N PHE A 51 26.54 -9.55 10.27
CA PHE A 51 25.91 -8.95 9.10
C PHE A 51 26.90 -8.57 8.01
N GLU A 52 28.12 -8.17 8.38
CA GLU A 52 29.20 -7.89 7.44
C GLU A 52 29.58 -9.15 6.64
N LYS A 53 29.77 -10.29 7.33
CA LYS A 53 30.09 -11.56 6.69
C LYS A 53 28.98 -12.08 5.78
N GLU A 54 27.72 -11.76 6.12
CA GLU A 54 26.53 -12.27 5.45
C GLU A 54 25.82 -11.23 4.55
N THR A 55 26.45 -10.08 4.29
CA THR A 55 25.84 -9.01 3.49
C THR A 55 25.36 -9.52 2.11
N LEU A 56 26.09 -10.45 1.48
CA LEU A 56 25.70 -11.03 0.19
C LEU A 56 24.46 -11.93 0.27
N SER A 57 24.35 -12.78 1.30
CA SER A 57 23.19 -13.67 1.47
C SER A 57 21.93 -12.84 1.76
N ILE A 58 22.05 -11.83 2.62
CA ILE A 58 20.98 -10.87 2.92
C ILE A 58 20.57 -10.12 1.66
N PHE A 59 21.54 -9.69 0.84
CA PHE A 59 21.26 -9.00 -0.41
C PHE A 59 20.50 -9.88 -1.42
N ARG A 60 20.92 -11.13 -1.61
CA ARG A 60 20.24 -12.09 -2.51
C ARG A 60 18.79 -12.33 -2.08
N ASN A 61 18.55 -12.32 -0.78
CA ASN A 61 17.23 -12.52 -0.20
C ASN A 61 16.45 -11.21 0.04
N ARG A 62 16.81 -10.11 -0.63
CA ARG A 62 16.20 -8.79 -0.42
C ARG A 62 14.68 -8.74 -0.65
N ILE A 63 14.17 -9.43 -1.67
CA ILE A 63 12.73 -9.43 -1.95
C ILE A 63 11.98 -10.15 -0.81
N PRO A 64 12.32 -11.40 -0.46
CA PRO A 64 11.76 -12.08 0.72
C PRO A 64 11.94 -11.28 2.02
N LEU A 65 13.11 -10.66 2.22
CA LEU A 65 13.37 -9.84 3.41
C LEU A 65 12.43 -8.65 3.49
N ARG A 66 12.20 -7.94 2.38
CA ARG A 66 11.27 -6.80 2.33
C ARG A 66 9.83 -7.24 2.61
N GLU A 67 9.42 -8.39 2.09
CA GLU A 67 8.11 -8.98 2.38
C GLU A 67 7.99 -9.38 3.85
N ALA A 68 9.04 -9.99 4.42
CA ALA A 68 9.12 -10.31 5.83
C ALA A 68 9.07 -9.05 6.70
N VAL A 69 9.76 -7.97 6.32
CA VAL A 69 9.70 -6.67 7.01
C VAL A 69 8.29 -6.10 6.99
N ALA A 70 7.57 -6.16 5.87
CA ALA A 70 6.19 -5.69 5.79
C ALA A 70 5.27 -6.50 6.72
N THR A 71 5.37 -7.84 6.66
CA THR A 71 4.60 -8.75 7.51
C THR A 71 4.90 -8.54 9.00
N LYS A 72 6.19 -8.45 9.37
CA LYS A 72 6.63 -8.22 10.75
C LYS A 72 6.28 -6.83 11.25
N SER A 73 6.29 -5.82 10.38
CA SER A 73 5.89 -4.45 10.72
C SER A 73 4.42 -4.39 11.09
N ASN A 74 3.56 -4.98 10.27
CA ASN A 74 2.13 -5.07 10.57
C ASN A 74 1.94 -5.78 11.90
N ARG A 75 2.62 -6.92 12.10
CA ARG A 75 2.51 -7.70 13.33
C ARG A 75 3.00 -6.95 14.57
N LEU A 76 4.11 -6.23 14.47
CA LEU A 76 4.67 -5.43 15.57
C LEU A 76 3.66 -4.37 16.04
N ALA A 77 2.94 -3.75 15.11
CA ALA A 77 1.88 -2.78 15.41
C ALA A 77 0.67 -3.40 16.13
N GLU A 78 0.49 -4.73 16.05
CA GLU A 78 -0.60 -5.44 16.74
C GLU A 78 -0.26 -5.86 18.17
N ILE A 79 1.02 -5.90 18.55
CA ILE A 79 1.44 -6.42 19.85
C ILE A 79 1.07 -5.42 20.94
N ASN A 80 0.13 -5.82 21.81
CA ASN A 80 -0.33 -5.01 22.92
C ASN A 80 0.43 -5.36 24.22
N PRO A 81 1.24 -4.45 24.78
CA PRO A 81 1.97 -4.69 26.03
C PRO A 81 1.06 -5.02 27.22
N ALA A 82 -0.19 -4.53 27.23
CA ALA A 82 -1.15 -4.79 28.29
C ALA A 82 -1.51 -6.29 28.39
N SER A 83 -1.30 -7.06 27.31
CA SER A 83 -1.54 -8.51 27.29
C SER A 83 -0.49 -9.32 28.04
N PHE A 84 0.73 -8.79 28.23
CA PHE A 84 1.88 -9.57 28.69
C PHE A 84 1.67 -10.19 30.06
N LYS A 85 0.92 -9.52 30.96
CA LYS A 85 0.60 -10.03 32.29
C LYS A 85 -0.34 -11.25 32.29
N PHE A 86 -1.01 -11.51 31.18
CA PHE A 86 -1.98 -12.60 31.01
C PHE A 86 -1.46 -13.76 30.17
N LEU A 87 -0.28 -13.60 29.56
CA LEU A 87 0.33 -14.66 28.75
C LEU A 87 0.84 -15.80 29.66
N SER A 88 0.62 -17.04 29.22
CA SER A 88 1.27 -18.20 29.82
C SER A 88 2.79 -18.14 29.61
N GLN A 89 3.57 -18.90 30.39
CA GLN A 89 5.03 -18.90 30.24
C GLN A 89 5.46 -19.37 28.84
N THR A 90 4.76 -20.36 28.27
CA THR A 90 5.00 -20.83 26.91
C THR A 90 4.66 -19.78 25.85
N GLN A 91 3.58 -19.00 26.04
CA GLN A 91 3.23 -17.90 25.17
C GLN A 91 4.22 -16.73 25.26
N LYS A 92 4.73 -16.42 26.46
CA LYS A 92 5.77 -15.40 26.66
C LYS A 92 7.03 -15.76 25.90
N LEU A 93 7.54 -16.99 26.06
CA LEU A 93 8.72 -17.46 25.34
C LEU A 93 8.52 -17.40 23.81
N ALA A 94 7.36 -17.85 23.32
CA ALA A 94 7.05 -17.79 21.89
C ALA A 94 7.00 -16.34 21.34
N LEU A 95 6.43 -15.40 22.12
CA LEU A 95 6.39 -14.00 21.75
C LEU A 95 7.77 -13.33 21.81
N GLU A 96 8.59 -13.70 22.79
CA GLU A 96 9.98 -13.25 22.90
C GLU A 96 10.79 -13.69 21.68
N GLU A 97 10.72 -14.97 21.31
CA GLU A 97 11.35 -15.51 20.10
C GLU A 97 10.86 -14.77 18.84
N GLU A 98 9.56 -14.50 18.75
CA GLU A 98 8.99 -13.76 17.63
C GLU A 98 9.51 -12.32 17.53
N LEU A 99 9.61 -11.62 18.66
CA LEU A 99 10.11 -10.25 18.76
C LEU A 99 11.61 -10.19 18.48
N LEU A 100 12.38 -11.16 18.98
CA LEU A 100 13.81 -11.32 18.66
C LEU A 100 14.00 -11.56 17.16
N PHE A 101 13.16 -12.40 16.57
CA PHE A 101 13.22 -12.63 15.13
C PHE A 101 12.80 -11.39 14.33
N ALA A 102 11.79 -10.64 14.76
CA ALA A 102 11.41 -9.37 14.14
C ALA A 102 12.54 -8.33 14.26
N PHE A 103 13.14 -8.20 15.45
CA PHE A 103 14.30 -7.36 15.71
C PHE A 103 15.44 -7.71 14.75
N TYR A 104 15.70 -9.00 14.56
CA TYR A 104 16.71 -9.49 13.64
C TYR A 104 16.41 -9.10 12.18
N ILE A 105 15.17 -9.34 11.71
CA ILE A 105 14.73 -8.99 10.35
C ILE A 105 14.83 -7.47 10.11
N PHE A 106 14.40 -6.64 11.06
CA PHE A 106 14.54 -5.19 10.94
C PHE A 106 15.99 -4.74 10.97
N SER A 107 16.84 -5.37 11.79
CA SER A 107 18.27 -5.08 11.84
C SER A 107 18.97 -5.48 10.54
N ALA A 108 18.64 -6.64 9.97
CA ALA A 108 19.16 -7.09 8.69
C ALA A 108 18.78 -6.12 7.56
N GLN A 109 17.51 -5.70 7.51
CA GLN A 109 17.04 -4.70 6.55
C GLN A 109 17.68 -3.33 6.78
N TYR A 110 17.85 -2.91 8.05
CA TYR A 110 18.53 -1.67 8.40
C TYR A 110 19.97 -1.68 7.89
N HIS A 111 20.72 -2.76 8.14
CA HIS A 111 22.09 -2.90 7.66
C HIS A 111 22.17 -2.95 6.14
N LEU A 112 21.23 -3.62 5.48
CA LEU A 112 21.13 -3.64 4.03
C LEU A 112 20.87 -2.23 3.47
N ASP A 113 19.89 -1.52 4.01
CA ASP A 113 19.54 -0.17 3.57
C ASP A 113 20.64 0.84 3.91
N GLU A 114 21.34 0.69 5.04
CA GLU A 114 22.51 1.50 5.40
C GLU A 114 23.63 1.28 4.39
N THR A 115 23.89 0.01 4.05
CA THR A 115 24.89 -0.41 3.07
C THR A 115 24.56 0.13 1.67
N GLU A 116 23.29 0.14 1.28
CA GLU A 116 22.82 0.73 0.03
C GLU A 116 22.65 2.28 0.10
N GLY A 117 22.87 2.90 1.26
CA GLY A 117 22.71 4.34 1.46
C GLY A 117 21.26 4.85 1.36
N ARG A 118 20.27 4.00 1.66
CA ARG A 118 18.82 4.34 1.71
C ARG A 118 18.42 4.97 3.04
N LYS A 119 18.82 6.21 3.24
CA LYS A 119 18.59 6.93 4.51
C LYS A 119 17.12 7.03 4.92
N SER A 120 16.19 7.15 3.96
CA SER A 120 14.75 7.32 4.26
C SER A 120 14.11 6.17 5.03
N SER A 121 14.59 4.93 4.89
CA SER A 121 14.03 3.78 5.60
C SER A 121 14.72 3.53 6.95
N LEU A 122 15.89 4.12 7.19
CA LEU A 122 16.68 3.85 8.39
C LEU A 122 15.98 4.34 9.66
N GLU A 123 15.34 5.50 9.61
CA GLU A 123 14.61 6.05 10.76
C GLU A 123 13.44 5.14 11.16
N GLU A 124 12.62 4.76 10.19
CA GLU A 124 11.48 3.85 10.40
C GLU A 124 11.95 2.48 10.94
N LEU A 125 13.02 1.91 10.36
CA LEU A 125 13.58 0.65 10.81
C LEU A 125 14.20 0.76 12.20
N SER A 126 14.92 1.85 12.49
CA SER A 126 15.49 2.12 13.82
C SER A 126 14.39 2.23 14.87
N HIS A 127 13.29 2.92 14.57
CA HIS A 127 12.14 2.99 15.46
C HIS A 127 11.52 1.60 15.70
N LYS A 128 11.41 0.75 14.68
CA LYS A 128 10.92 -0.65 14.81
C LYS A 128 11.87 -1.51 15.64
N ILE A 129 13.18 -1.40 15.42
CA ILE A 129 14.22 -2.09 16.21
C ILE A 129 14.11 -1.68 17.68
N PHE A 130 13.99 -0.38 17.94
CA PHE A 130 13.80 0.17 19.29
C PHE A 130 12.50 -0.34 19.91
N LEU A 131 11.38 -0.30 19.18
CA LEU A 131 10.10 -0.82 19.64
C LEU A 131 10.16 -2.32 19.97
N CYS A 132 10.80 -3.14 19.13
CA CYS A 132 11.05 -4.55 19.45
C CYS A 132 11.82 -4.70 20.77
N SER A 133 12.91 -3.93 20.97
CA SER A 133 13.69 -3.99 22.22
C SER A 133 12.87 -3.58 23.44
N MET A 134 12.02 -2.56 23.31
CA MET A 134 11.09 -2.13 24.36
C MET A 134 10.08 -3.22 24.69
N LEU A 135 9.50 -3.87 23.68
CA LEU A 135 8.51 -4.93 23.87
C LEU A 135 9.14 -6.18 24.51
N ILE A 136 10.35 -6.58 24.09
CA ILE A 136 11.10 -7.69 24.70
C ILE A 136 11.38 -7.37 26.18
N SER A 137 11.83 -6.15 26.46
CA SER A 137 12.08 -5.68 27.82
C SER A 137 10.81 -5.75 28.67
N ALA A 138 9.71 -5.16 28.19
CA ALA A 138 8.41 -5.17 28.88
C ALA A 138 7.87 -6.60 29.09
N LEU A 139 8.07 -7.50 28.12
CA LEU A 139 7.70 -8.91 28.23
C LEU A 139 8.49 -9.61 29.34
N ASN A 140 9.81 -9.39 29.39
CA ASN A 140 10.69 -9.94 30.40
C ASN A 140 10.41 -9.38 31.80
N PHE A 141 10.03 -8.11 31.91
CA PHE A 141 9.58 -7.51 33.18
C PHE A 141 8.29 -8.15 33.68
N SER A 142 7.33 -8.42 32.78
CA SER A 142 6.08 -9.09 33.15
C SER A 142 6.28 -10.52 33.68
N ALA A 143 7.45 -11.13 33.47
CA ALA A 143 7.77 -12.49 33.93
C ALA A 143 8.35 -12.54 35.35
N LYS A 144 8.86 -11.42 35.89
CA LYS A 144 9.51 -11.39 37.21
C LYS A 144 8.54 -10.90 38.29
N ALA A 145 8.40 -11.67 39.37
CA ALA A 145 7.66 -11.24 40.56
C ALA A 145 8.27 -9.93 41.10
N HIS A 146 7.44 -8.90 41.28
CA HIS A 146 7.90 -7.58 41.69
C HIS A 146 8.36 -7.62 43.15
N SER A 147 9.67 -7.45 43.38
CA SER A 147 10.17 -7.05 44.70
C SER A 147 10.11 -5.52 44.80
N PRO A 148 9.96 -4.95 46.00
CA PRO A 148 9.96 -3.49 46.20
C PRO A 148 11.23 -2.80 45.65
N GLU A 149 12.35 -3.52 45.62
CA GLU A 149 13.62 -3.03 45.09
C GLU A 149 13.65 -2.98 43.57
N THR A 150 12.98 -3.92 42.87
CA THR A 150 12.82 -3.87 41.40
C THR A 150 11.93 -2.70 40.98
N MET A 151 10.87 -2.40 41.74
CA MET A 151 9.96 -1.28 41.49
C MET A 151 10.63 0.10 41.71
N LEU A 152 11.53 0.21 42.70
CA LEU A 152 12.36 1.42 42.91
C LEU A 152 13.42 1.61 41.81
N ARG A 153 13.96 0.50 41.27
CA ARG A 153 14.85 0.52 40.09
C ARG A 153 14.10 0.98 38.83
N GLU A 154 12.86 0.54 38.65
CA GLU A 154 11.98 0.94 37.55
C GLU A 154 11.63 2.43 37.59
N LEU A 155 11.23 2.98 38.74
CA LEU A 155 11.01 4.42 38.87
C LEU A 155 12.29 5.19 38.54
N ARG A 156 13.45 4.72 38.98
CA ARG A 156 14.71 5.39 38.65
C ARG A 156 15.00 5.38 37.14
N ASP A 157 14.83 4.25 36.45
CA ASP A 157 15.20 4.12 35.03
C ASP A 157 14.13 4.74 34.08
N GLN A 158 12.85 4.72 34.47
CA GLN A 158 11.76 5.41 33.76
C GLN A 158 11.89 6.95 33.85
N PHE A 159 12.41 7.47 34.96
CA PHE A 159 12.68 8.90 35.12
C PHE A 159 13.95 9.35 34.36
N TYR A 160 14.97 8.50 34.18
CA TYR A 160 16.16 8.85 33.39
C TYR A 160 15.84 9.18 31.92
N GLY A 161 14.92 8.46 31.27
CA GLY A 161 14.46 8.79 29.92
C GLY A 161 13.57 10.04 29.85
N THR A 162 12.86 10.36 30.94
CA THR A 162 11.94 11.49 31.02
C THR A 162 12.68 12.82 31.21
N HIS A 163 13.86 12.82 31.83
CA HIS A 163 14.68 14.03 32.00
C HIS A 163 15.47 14.44 30.75
N CYS A 164 15.73 13.53 29.80
CA CYS A 164 16.30 13.87 28.49
C CYS A 164 15.35 14.72 27.61
N LYS A 165 14.03 14.69 27.88
CA LYS A 165 13.04 15.53 27.18
C LYS A 165 13.20 17.03 27.46
N TYR A 166 13.85 17.40 28.57
CA TYR A 166 14.01 18.79 29.02
C TYR A 166 15.34 19.45 28.60
N LEU A 167 16.19 18.75 27.83
CA LEU A 167 17.52 19.24 27.42
C LEU A 167 17.56 19.98 26.07
N GLY A 168 16.43 20.35 25.46
CA GLY A 168 16.38 21.06 24.16
C GLY A 168 16.82 20.25 22.93
N LEU A 169 17.47 19.09 23.14
CA LEU A 169 17.89 18.12 22.11
C LEU A 169 16.73 17.52 21.30
N SER A 170 15.52 17.42 21.86
CA SER A 170 14.34 16.92 21.14
C SER A 170 13.83 17.92 20.08
N MET A 171 14.04 19.21 20.28
CA MET A 171 13.70 20.26 19.30
C MET A 171 14.73 20.29 18.17
N GLY A 172 16.02 20.07 18.48
CA GLY A 172 17.09 19.89 17.51
C GLY A 172 16.97 18.59 16.71
N TYR A 173 16.53 17.49 17.34
CA TYR A 173 16.21 16.22 16.68
C TYR A 173 14.99 16.36 15.77
N LYS A 174 13.92 17.06 16.18
CA LYS A 174 12.75 17.32 15.31
C LYS A 174 13.02 18.31 14.17
N LEU A 175 13.86 19.32 14.40
CA LEU A 175 14.33 20.22 13.34
C LEU A 175 15.31 19.50 12.41
N GLY A 176 16.13 18.61 12.96
CA GLY A 176 16.99 17.68 12.25
C GLY A 176 16.20 16.67 11.42
N GLU A 177 15.13 16.08 11.96
CA GLU A 177 14.16 15.23 11.25
C GLU A 177 13.47 16.03 10.16
N ALA A 178 12.96 17.24 10.41
CA ALA A 178 12.31 18.04 9.35
C ALA A 178 13.29 18.42 8.22
N VAL A 179 14.56 18.68 8.52
CA VAL A 179 15.62 18.96 7.53
C VAL A 179 16.13 17.68 6.85
N HIS A 180 16.12 16.54 7.57
CA HIS A 180 16.50 15.21 7.09
C HIS A 180 15.41 14.59 6.19
N GLU A 181 14.15 14.75 6.56
CA GLU A 181 12.94 14.38 5.82
C GLU A 181 12.89 15.15 4.49
N PHE A 182 13.33 16.42 4.48
CA PHE A 182 13.48 17.21 3.26
C PHE A 182 14.62 16.74 2.36
N THR A 183 15.63 16.02 2.87
CA THR A 183 16.86 15.66 2.14
C THR A 183 17.05 14.14 1.89
N GLY A 184 16.33 13.26 2.58
CA GLY A 184 16.56 11.80 2.59
C GLY A 184 15.58 10.92 1.80
N GLY A 185 14.38 11.42 1.45
CA GLY A 185 13.29 10.65 0.81
C GLY A 185 12.81 11.17 -0.55
N GLN A 186 13.51 12.16 -1.13
CA GLN A 186 13.04 12.92 -2.29
C GLN A 186 12.69 12.07 -3.51
N ALA A 187 13.38 10.95 -3.78
CA ALA A 187 13.11 10.17 -4.99
C ALA A 187 11.71 9.52 -5.01
N VAL A 188 11.17 9.13 -3.85
CA VAL A 188 9.81 8.58 -3.75
C VAL A 188 8.78 9.69 -3.85
N ALA A 189 8.97 10.78 -3.09
CA ALA A 189 8.08 11.93 -3.11
C ALA A 189 8.02 12.59 -4.49
N VAL A 190 9.16 12.83 -5.13
CA VAL A 190 9.27 13.38 -6.49
C VAL A 190 8.62 12.45 -7.51
N ARG A 191 8.80 11.14 -7.39
CA ARG A 191 8.12 10.17 -8.27
C ARG A 191 6.62 10.17 -8.10
N ASN A 192 6.11 10.20 -6.86
CA ASN A 192 4.67 10.28 -6.61
C ASN A 192 4.10 11.60 -7.13
N PHE A 193 4.78 12.71 -6.90
CA PHE A 193 4.40 14.02 -7.44
C PHE A 193 4.39 14.03 -8.98
N MET A 194 5.40 13.44 -9.63
CA MET A 194 5.41 13.29 -11.10
C MET A 194 4.26 12.43 -11.60
N ASN A 195 3.90 11.34 -10.90
CA ASN A 195 2.74 10.53 -11.23
C ASN A 195 1.44 11.33 -11.10
N ASP A 196 1.26 12.06 -10.01
CA ASP A 196 0.08 12.91 -9.78
C ASP A 196 -0.06 14.00 -10.85
N ILE A 197 1.05 14.64 -11.25
CA ILE A 197 1.03 15.62 -12.36
C ILE A 197 0.67 14.91 -13.67
N ASN A 198 1.25 13.75 -13.95
CA ASN A 198 1.00 13.00 -15.18
C ASN A 198 -0.46 12.57 -15.31
N GLU A 199 -1.07 12.11 -14.21
CA GLU A 199 -2.50 11.76 -14.15
C GLU A 199 -3.40 12.97 -14.41
N ARG A 200 -3.12 14.10 -13.76
CA ARG A 200 -3.87 15.36 -13.99
C ARG A 200 -3.69 15.89 -15.41
N ARG A 201 -2.48 15.77 -15.97
CA ARG A 201 -2.21 16.11 -17.38
C ARG A 201 -3.05 15.25 -18.30
N LEU A 202 -3.05 13.93 -18.10
CA LEU A 202 -3.81 13.00 -18.95
C LEU A 202 -5.31 13.28 -18.87
N TYR A 203 -5.83 13.48 -17.66
CA TYR A 203 -7.21 13.93 -17.43
C TYR A 203 -7.53 15.21 -18.22
N TRP A 204 -6.66 16.22 -18.14
CA TRP A 204 -6.88 17.47 -18.87
C TRP A 204 -6.78 17.29 -20.38
N VAL A 205 -5.83 16.51 -20.90
CA VAL A 205 -5.72 16.25 -22.35
C VAL A 205 -7.03 15.70 -22.91
N TRP A 206 -7.68 14.78 -22.19
CA TRP A 206 -8.98 14.25 -22.61
C TRP A 206 -10.13 15.25 -22.39
N GLY A 207 -10.15 15.95 -21.26
CA GLY A 207 -11.15 16.96 -20.95
C GLY A 207 -11.12 18.15 -21.91
N GLU A 208 -9.93 18.63 -22.25
CA GLU A 208 -9.67 19.66 -23.25
C GLU A 208 -10.06 19.17 -24.64
N GLY A 209 -9.61 17.99 -25.06
CA GLY A 209 -9.96 17.44 -26.38
C GLY A 209 -11.47 17.35 -26.58
N MET A 210 -12.20 16.92 -25.55
CA MET A 210 -13.67 16.94 -25.54
C MET A 210 -14.24 18.36 -25.63
N THR A 211 -13.75 19.27 -24.78
CA THR A 211 -14.24 20.66 -24.70
C THR A 211 -13.98 21.44 -26.00
N ALA A 212 -12.79 21.32 -26.57
CA ALA A 212 -12.41 21.90 -27.85
C ALA A 212 -13.26 21.32 -28.99
N SER A 213 -13.54 20.02 -28.97
CA SER A 213 -14.44 19.39 -29.94
C SER A 213 -15.86 19.97 -29.85
N ILE A 214 -16.40 20.18 -28.63
CA ILE A 214 -17.70 20.83 -28.43
C ILE A 214 -17.68 22.26 -29.00
N LEU A 215 -16.64 23.04 -28.69
CA LEU A 215 -16.50 24.40 -29.21
C LEU A 215 -16.42 24.46 -30.74
N SER A 216 -15.80 23.48 -31.37
CA SER A 216 -15.67 23.41 -32.83
C SER A 216 -17.01 23.25 -33.56
N VAL A 217 -18.01 22.66 -32.90
CA VAL A 217 -19.35 22.42 -33.44
C VAL A 217 -20.30 23.60 -33.18
N LEU A 218 -19.97 24.48 -32.23
CA LEU A 218 -20.80 25.65 -31.93
C LEU A 218 -20.83 26.65 -33.08
N PRO A 219 -21.96 27.36 -33.29
CA PRO A 219 -22.06 28.39 -34.33
C PRO A 219 -20.98 29.46 -34.21
N GLU A 220 -20.42 29.88 -35.35
CA GLU A 220 -19.46 31.00 -35.41
C GLU A 220 -20.05 32.33 -34.90
N THR A 221 -21.37 32.44 -34.84
CA THR A 221 -22.08 33.62 -34.31
C THR A 221 -21.97 33.78 -32.80
N MET A 222 -21.45 32.79 -32.07
CA MET A 222 -21.19 32.94 -30.63
C MET A 222 -19.97 33.82 -30.38
N ALA A 223 -20.21 35.03 -29.87
CA ALA A 223 -19.23 36.10 -29.73
C ALA A 223 -17.94 35.72 -28.96
N GLN A 224 -17.99 34.72 -28.06
CA GLN A 224 -16.86 34.32 -27.23
C GLN A 224 -16.20 33.01 -27.69
N ARG A 225 -16.65 32.38 -28.78
CA ARG A 225 -16.15 31.07 -29.24
C ARG A 225 -14.63 31.09 -29.49
N ASP A 226 -14.14 32.03 -30.30
CA ASP A 226 -12.72 32.09 -30.66
C ASP A 226 -11.84 32.40 -29.45
N GLN A 227 -12.34 33.24 -28.54
CA GLN A 227 -11.67 33.53 -27.27
C GLN A 227 -11.59 32.28 -26.39
N ALA A 228 -12.68 31.53 -26.26
CA ALA A 228 -12.71 30.28 -25.52
C ALA A 228 -11.74 29.25 -26.11
N GLN A 229 -11.74 29.11 -27.43
CA GLN A 229 -10.81 28.22 -28.15
C GLN A 229 -9.35 28.61 -27.92
N PHE A 230 -9.03 29.90 -28.04
CA PHE A 230 -7.68 30.42 -27.81
C PHE A 230 -7.18 30.18 -26.39
N VAL A 231 -8.05 30.33 -25.39
CA VAL A 231 -7.69 30.13 -23.98
C VAL A 231 -7.52 28.65 -23.66
N LEU A 232 -8.39 27.79 -24.22
CA LEU A 232 -8.33 26.36 -24.01
C LEU A 232 -7.08 25.71 -24.56
N THR A 233 -6.60 26.12 -25.74
CA THR A 233 -5.42 25.53 -26.39
C THR A 233 -4.10 26.13 -25.91
N ARG A 234 -4.14 27.23 -25.13
CA ARG A 234 -2.92 27.86 -24.62
C ARG A 234 -2.04 26.94 -23.75
N PRO A 235 -2.61 26.06 -22.90
CA PRO A 235 -1.84 25.07 -22.16
C PRO A 235 -1.19 23.98 -23.05
N ASP A 236 -1.67 23.74 -24.28
CA ASP A 236 -1.21 22.63 -25.13
C ASP A 236 0.31 22.56 -25.27
N TYR A 237 0.96 23.70 -25.48
CA TYR A 237 2.42 23.74 -25.60
C TYR A 237 3.11 23.26 -24.32
N TYR A 238 2.63 23.70 -23.15
CA TYR A 238 3.18 23.33 -21.85
C TYR A 238 2.86 21.88 -21.51
N LEU A 239 1.63 21.44 -21.75
CA LEU A 239 1.19 20.06 -21.48
C LEU A 239 1.85 19.07 -22.44
N GLY A 240 2.03 19.44 -23.70
CA GLY A 240 2.81 18.70 -24.69
C GLY A 240 4.28 18.59 -24.28
N THR A 241 4.88 19.67 -23.79
CA THR A 241 6.25 19.63 -23.24
C THR A 241 6.34 18.74 -21.99
N LEU A 242 5.36 18.84 -21.08
CA LEU A 242 5.24 17.97 -19.90
C LEU A 242 4.98 16.51 -20.27
N SER A 243 4.40 16.25 -21.45
CA SER A 243 4.03 14.92 -21.92
C SER A 243 5.23 14.01 -22.15
N TRP A 244 6.37 14.54 -22.54
CA TRP A 244 7.60 13.77 -22.72
C TRP A 244 8.62 14.04 -21.61
N SER A 245 8.72 15.29 -21.13
CA SER A 245 9.73 15.66 -20.13
C SER A 245 9.51 14.97 -18.79
N LEU A 246 8.26 14.77 -18.34
CA LEU A 246 7.96 14.03 -17.10
C LEU A 246 8.39 12.57 -17.19
N TYR A 247 8.16 11.91 -18.34
CA TYR A 247 8.60 10.53 -18.52
C TYR A 247 10.12 10.43 -18.63
N TYR A 248 10.81 11.34 -19.33
CA TYR A 248 12.28 11.33 -19.31
C TYR A 248 12.86 11.66 -17.92
N ALA A 249 12.22 12.55 -17.15
CA ALA A 249 12.63 12.82 -15.78
C ALA A 249 12.45 11.57 -14.90
N ARG A 250 11.30 10.89 -15.00
CA ARG A 250 11.02 9.64 -14.28
C ARG A 250 11.93 8.48 -14.74
N PHE A 251 12.20 8.37 -16.04
CA PHE A 251 13.17 7.46 -16.62
C PHE A 251 14.57 7.74 -16.08
N GLY A 252 15.05 8.98 -16.17
CA GLY A 252 16.36 9.40 -15.69
C GLY A 252 16.53 9.19 -14.19
N LEU A 253 15.50 9.42 -13.38
CA LEU A 253 15.51 9.10 -11.95
C LEU A 253 15.64 7.58 -11.72
N ASN A 254 14.82 6.76 -12.37
CA ASN A 254 14.89 5.31 -12.20
C ASN A 254 16.19 4.71 -12.76
N LEU A 255 16.67 5.23 -13.89
CA LEU A 255 17.91 4.81 -14.53
C LEU A 255 19.11 5.24 -13.69
N SER A 256 19.13 6.46 -13.17
CA SER A 256 20.19 6.91 -12.27
C SER A 256 20.21 6.09 -10.98
N LEU A 257 19.06 5.72 -10.41
CA LEU A 257 19.02 4.79 -9.27
C LEU A 257 19.57 3.39 -9.66
N LEU A 258 19.20 2.87 -10.83
CA LEU A 258 19.71 1.59 -11.31
C LEU A 258 21.24 1.65 -11.49
N LEU A 259 21.75 2.69 -12.18
CA LEU A 259 23.18 2.87 -12.44
C LEU A 259 23.97 3.15 -11.16
N LYS A 260 23.42 3.97 -10.25
CA LYS A 260 23.99 4.28 -8.93
C LYS A 260 24.25 2.99 -8.14
N HIS A 261 23.32 2.05 -8.16
CA HIS A 261 23.47 0.77 -7.45
C HIS A 261 24.23 -0.29 -8.27
N THR A 262 24.42 -0.09 -9.57
CA THR A 262 25.15 -1.05 -10.43
C THR A 262 26.64 -0.73 -10.49
N LEU A 263 26.97 0.52 -10.83
CA LEU A 263 28.33 1.00 -11.05
C LEU A 263 28.99 1.39 -9.72
N GLN A 264 30.19 0.87 -9.49
CA GLN A 264 30.97 1.23 -8.31
C GLN A 264 31.40 2.70 -8.42
N GLY A 265 31.07 3.51 -7.42
CA GLY A 265 31.46 4.92 -7.37
C GLY A 265 31.50 5.48 -5.94
N PRO A 266 31.91 6.74 -5.74
CA PRO A 266 32.04 7.33 -4.40
C PRO A 266 30.72 7.39 -3.60
N TRP A 267 29.57 7.30 -4.27
CA TRP A 267 28.23 7.27 -3.66
C TRP A 267 27.84 5.91 -3.05
N MET A 268 28.57 4.84 -3.38
CA MET A 268 28.29 3.46 -2.96
C MET A 268 29.16 3.14 -1.74
N SER A 269 28.57 2.55 -0.71
CA SER A 269 29.31 2.23 0.53
C SER A 269 30.44 1.24 0.24
N LYS A 270 31.50 1.27 1.06
CA LYS A 270 32.60 0.29 0.96
C LYS A 270 32.07 -1.14 1.09
N ARG A 271 31.14 -1.37 2.01
CA ARG A 271 30.46 -2.66 2.21
C ARG A 271 29.71 -3.14 0.96
N GLU A 272 28.92 -2.28 0.31
CA GLU A 272 28.18 -2.65 -0.91
C GLU A 272 29.14 -2.99 -2.06
N LYS A 273 30.30 -2.31 -2.13
CA LYS A 273 31.34 -2.58 -3.13
C LYS A 273 32.03 -3.92 -2.91
N GLU A 274 32.34 -4.24 -1.66
CA GLU A 274 33.16 -5.39 -1.28
C GLU A 274 32.34 -6.68 -1.23
N HIS A 275 31.10 -6.64 -0.73
CA HIS A 275 30.32 -7.86 -0.47
C HIS A 275 29.31 -8.22 -1.56
N ILE A 276 28.88 -7.28 -2.42
CA ILE A 276 27.81 -7.55 -3.39
C ILE A 276 28.31 -7.42 -4.83
N PRO A 277 28.34 -8.52 -5.61
CA PRO A 277 28.75 -8.49 -7.02
C PRO A 277 27.86 -7.57 -7.87
N ALA A 278 28.47 -6.87 -8.83
CA ALA A 278 27.76 -5.92 -9.69
C ALA A 278 26.59 -6.53 -10.47
N GLY A 279 26.70 -7.79 -10.89
CA GLY A 279 25.62 -8.51 -11.60
C GLY A 279 24.38 -8.72 -10.74
N GLU A 280 24.55 -9.12 -9.48
CA GLU A 280 23.45 -9.29 -8.51
C GLU A 280 22.78 -7.94 -8.23
N ARG A 281 23.57 -6.86 -8.11
CA ARG A 281 23.05 -5.50 -7.94
C ARG A 281 22.22 -5.06 -9.13
N PHE A 282 22.74 -5.25 -10.34
CA PHE A 282 22.02 -4.93 -11.57
C PHE A 282 20.71 -5.69 -11.65
N LEU A 283 20.74 -7.02 -11.50
CA LEU A 283 19.56 -7.87 -11.64
C LEU A 283 18.47 -7.50 -10.62
N THR A 284 18.87 -7.25 -9.37
CA THR A 284 17.97 -6.82 -8.29
C THR A 284 17.31 -5.48 -8.61
N GLN A 285 18.09 -4.49 -9.07
CA GLN A 285 17.57 -3.17 -9.41
C GLN A 285 16.72 -3.18 -10.68
N TRP A 286 17.11 -4.02 -11.66
CA TRP A 286 16.36 -4.28 -12.88
C TRP A 286 14.99 -4.89 -12.59
N ASN A 287 14.93 -5.95 -11.80
CA ASN A 287 13.66 -6.61 -11.44
C ASN A 287 12.67 -5.65 -10.76
N GLN A 288 13.17 -4.67 -10.02
CA GLN A 288 12.32 -3.66 -9.36
C GLN A 288 11.81 -2.56 -10.29
N ARG A 289 12.50 -2.28 -11.40
CA ARG A 289 12.28 -1.07 -12.23
C ARG A 289 12.01 -1.33 -13.70
N LYS A 290 12.23 -2.56 -14.20
CA LYS A 290 12.15 -2.92 -15.63
C LYS A 290 10.89 -2.41 -16.31
N TYR A 291 9.72 -2.60 -15.67
CA TYR A 291 8.45 -2.14 -16.21
C TYR A 291 8.36 -0.63 -16.28
N THR A 292 8.77 0.09 -15.23
CA THR A 292 8.76 1.56 -15.21
C THR A 292 9.77 2.13 -16.19
N LEU A 293 10.99 1.58 -16.27
CA LEU A 293 12.02 2.02 -17.21
C LEU A 293 11.58 1.85 -18.66
N LEU A 294 11.04 0.67 -18.99
CA LEU A 294 10.59 0.37 -20.34
C LEU A 294 9.39 1.23 -20.72
N ASN A 295 8.40 1.33 -19.82
CA ASN A 295 7.25 2.21 -20.00
C ASN A 295 7.68 3.66 -20.23
N ASP A 296 8.55 4.19 -19.38
CA ASP A 296 8.94 5.61 -19.43
C ASP A 296 9.76 5.95 -20.66
N LEU A 297 10.67 5.07 -21.05
CA LEU A 297 11.48 5.27 -22.25
C LEU A 297 10.60 5.32 -23.50
N VAL A 298 9.65 4.39 -23.62
CA VAL A 298 8.75 4.31 -24.78
C VAL A 298 7.80 5.51 -24.80
N TRP A 299 7.16 5.83 -23.67
CA TRP A 299 6.28 7.01 -23.56
C TRP A 299 7.01 8.32 -23.82
N ALA A 300 8.18 8.53 -23.22
CA ALA A 300 8.94 9.77 -23.42
C ALA A 300 9.34 9.95 -24.89
N THR A 301 9.83 8.88 -25.53
CA THR A 301 10.32 8.93 -26.91
C THR A 301 9.16 9.14 -27.88
N VAL A 302 8.07 8.37 -27.74
CA VAL A 302 6.90 8.52 -28.62
C VAL A 302 6.27 9.89 -28.44
N ASN A 303 6.05 10.36 -27.21
CA ASN A 303 5.48 11.69 -26.97
C ASN A 303 6.37 12.82 -27.48
N LEU A 304 7.69 12.70 -27.34
CA LEU A 304 8.60 13.68 -27.93
C LEU A 304 8.46 13.67 -29.46
N VAL A 305 8.40 12.49 -30.06
CA VAL A 305 8.32 12.37 -31.52
C VAL A 305 7.00 12.92 -32.06
N THR A 306 5.89 12.58 -31.40
CA THR A 306 4.57 13.07 -31.77
C THR A 306 4.44 14.56 -31.57
N PHE A 307 5.01 15.12 -30.49
CA PHE A 307 4.97 16.56 -30.19
C PHE A 307 5.91 17.41 -31.06
N ALA A 308 7.10 16.91 -31.41
CA ALA A 308 8.11 17.72 -32.11
C ALA A 308 8.03 17.59 -33.64
N TRP A 309 7.69 16.41 -34.18
CA TRP A 309 7.76 16.15 -35.62
C TRP A 309 6.45 15.66 -36.25
N LEU A 310 5.59 14.97 -35.51
CA LEU A 310 4.34 14.41 -36.05
C LEU A 310 3.10 15.21 -35.62
N VAL A 311 3.23 16.54 -35.53
CA VAL A 311 2.13 17.47 -35.26
C VAL A 311 1.57 18.01 -36.57
N GLY A 312 0.27 18.29 -36.59
CA GLY A 312 -0.40 19.03 -37.65
C GLY A 312 -1.39 18.20 -38.48
N SER A 313 -2.00 18.84 -39.46
CA SER A 313 -2.99 18.20 -40.35
C SER A 313 -2.34 17.28 -41.39
N GLY A 314 -3.10 16.29 -41.88
CA GLY A 314 -2.70 15.42 -42.97
C GLY A 314 -1.90 14.19 -42.51
N MET A 315 -0.95 13.74 -43.33
CA MET A 315 -0.24 12.48 -43.11
C MET A 315 0.64 12.46 -41.86
N LEU A 316 1.23 13.60 -41.48
CA LEU A 316 2.07 13.68 -40.27
C LEU A 316 1.25 13.42 -39.00
N GLY A 317 0.11 14.11 -38.84
CA GLY A 317 -0.80 13.87 -37.72
C GLY A 317 -1.39 12.46 -37.72
N TYR A 318 -1.65 11.88 -38.90
CA TYR A 318 -2.07 10.47 -39.00
C TYR A 318 -1.01 9.52 -38.43
N TRP A 319 0.27 9.70 -38.78
CA TRP A 319 1.36 8.91 -38.21
C TRP A 319 1.55 9.16 -36.71
N GLY A 320 1.35 10.40 -36.24
CA GLY A 320 1.34 10.72 -34.82
C GLY A 320 0.27 9.94 -34.04
N ASN A 321 -0.94 9.86 -34.60
CA ASN A 321 -2.02 9.03 -34.06
C ASN A 321 -1.67 7.54 -34.07
N ALA A 322 -1.04 7.06 -35.15
CA ALA A 322 -0.61 5.66 -35.28
C ALA A 322 0.39 5.24 -34.21
N LEU A 323 1.40 6.08 -33.96
CA LEU A 323 2.36 5.85 -32.89
C LEU A 323 1.69 5.87 -31.52
N THR A 324 0.71 6.74 -31.31
CA THR A 324 -0.04 6.81 -30.04
C THR A 324 -0.86 5.54 -29.80
N VAL A 325 -1.50 4.97 -30.83
CA VAL A 325 -2.16 3.65 -30.73
C VAL A 325 -1.15 2.56 -30.39
N GLY A 326 -0.01 2.53 -31.08
CA GLY A 326 1.07 1.57 -30.79
C GLY A 326 1.56 1.67 -29.35
N LEU A 327 1.68 2.89 -28.82
CA LEU A 327 2.06 3.17 -27.44
C LEU A 327 1.05 2.63 -26.43
N LEU A 328 -0.25 2.85 -26.66
CA LEU A 328 -1.31 2.31 -25.80
C LEU A 328 -1.34 0.76 -25.81
N LEU A 329 -0.97 0.12 -26.93
CA LEU A 329 -0.81 -1.34 -27.00
C LEU A 329 0.39 -1.85 -26.19
N VAL A 330 1.46 -1.07 -26.10
CA VAL A 330 2.60 -1.39 -25.22
C VAL A 330 2.15 -1.40 -23.75
N ASP A 331 1.32 -0.45 -23.31
CA ASP A 331 0.80 -0.42 -21.94
C ASP A 331 -0.01 -1.69 -21.60
N ALA A 332 -0.89 -2.11 -22.52
CA ALA A 332 -1.64 -3.34 -22.37
C ALA A 332 -0.70 -4.56 -22.28
N SER A 333 0.33 -4.61 -23.15
CA SER A 333 1.31 -5.69 -23.20
C SER A 333 2.16 -5.77 -21.92
N LEU A 334 2.63 -4.64 -21.39
CA LEU A 334 3.37 -4.57 -20.13
C LEU A 334 2.51 -4.98 -18.94
N THR A 335 1.23 -4.61 -18.95
CA THR A 335 0.26 -5.02 -17.92
C THR A 335 0.04 -6.54 -17.94
N ILE A 336 -0.13 -7.14 -19.13
CA ILE A 336 -0.25 -8.60 -19.29
C ILE A 336 1.00 -9.31 -18.78
N TRP A 337 2.19 -8.83 -19.18
CA TRP A 337 3.46 -9.41 -18.70
C TRP A 337 3.56 -9.33 -17.17
N ARG A 338 3.22 -8.18 -16.56
CA ARG A 338 3.21 -8.03 -15.11
C ARG A 338 2.25 -9.00 -14.42
N ILE A 339 1.02 -9.14 -14.93
CA ILE A 339 0.03 -10.08 -14.37
C ILE A 339 0.58 -11.50 -14.37
N TYR A 340 1.19 -11.93 -15.48
CA TYR A 340 1.77 -13.27 -15.60
C TYR A 340 2.89 -13.51 -14.56
N GLU A 341 3.84 -12.60 -14.46
CA GLU A 341 4.98 -12.74 -13.53
C GLU A 341 4.52 -12.77 -12.06
N GLU A 342 3.62 -11.86 -11.70
CA GLU A 342 3.07 -11.77 -10.35
C GLU A 342 2.20 -12.97 -9.98
N SER A 343 1.45 -13.53 -10.95
CA SER A 343 0.64 -14.74 -10.77
C SER A 343 1.50 -15.96 -10.50
N THR A 344 2.58 -16.12 -11.26
CA THR A 344 3.55 -17.20 -11.02
C THR A 344 4.20 -17.06 -9.64
N ARG A 345 4.52 -15.84 -9.19
CA ARG A 345 5.06 -15.62 -7.84
C ARG A 345 4.07 -15.99 -6.75
N PHE A 346 2.83 -15.51 -6.85
CA PHE A 346 1.76 -15.83 -5.89
C PHE A 346 1.50 -17.34 -5.81
N ASN A 347 1.42 -18.03 -6.95
CA ASN A 347 1.19 -19.48 -6.97
C ASN A 347 2.32 -20.25 -6.29
N LYS A 348 3.58 -19.81 -6.47
CA LYS A 348 4.74 -20.38 -5.78
C LYS A 348 4.65 -20.17 -4.27
N GLU A 349 4.33 -18.96 -3.81
CA GLU A 349 4.12 -18.64 -2.39
C GLU A 349 3.00 -19.50 -1.79
N MET A 350 1.87 -19.63 -2.50
CA MET A 350 0.72 -20.43 -2.05
C MET A 350 1.04 -21.92 -1.94
N LEU A 351 1.81 -22.47 -2.89
CA LEU A 351 2.27 -23.85 -2.83
C LEU A 351 3.17 -24.09 -1.61
N GLN A 352 4.05 -23.13 -1.28
CA GLN A 352 4.89 -23.20 -0.09
C GLN A 352 4.05 -23.22 1.18
N TYR A 353 3.03 -22.35 1.28
CA TYR A 353 2.12 -22.35 2.43
C TYR A 353 1.33 -23.66 2.57
N GLN A 354 0.91 -24.27 1.46
CA GLN A 354 0.23 -25.56 1.48
C GLN A 354 1.13 -26.68 1.97
N GLN A 355 2.38 -26.73 1.48
CA GLN A 355 3.38 -27.69 1.94
C GLN A 355 3.66 -27.51 3.44
N GLU A 356 3.75 -26.27 3.91
CA GLU A 356 3.94 -25.99 5.33
C GLU A 356 2.75 -26.46 6.18
N LEU A 357 1.50 -26.24 5.73
CA LEU A 357 0.32 -26.76 6.41
C LEU A 357 0.32 -28.28 6.50
N VAL A 358 0.69 -28.99 5.44
CA VAL A 358 0.79 -30.46 5.44
C VAL A 358 1.85 -30.92 6.44
N ASN A 359 3.03 -30.30 6.41
CA ASN A 359 4.11 -30.60 7.34
C ASN A 359 3.68 -30.33 8.78
N LEU A 360 2.98 -29.24 9.04
CA LEU A 360 2.53 -28.85 10.36
C LEU A 360 1.47 -29.80 10.91
N ASN A 361 0.48 -30.19 10.09
CA ASN A 361 -0.50 -31.21 10.46
C ASN A 361 0.19 -32.53 10.83
N SER A 362 1.18 -32.97 10.05
CA SER A 362 1.93 -34.20 10.35
C SER A 362 2.71 -34.14 11.68
N LYS A 363 3.15 -32.94 12.10
CA LYS A 363 3.79 -32.72 13.40
C LYS A 363 2.76 -32.68 14.53
N ILE A 364 1.62 -32.03 14.32
CA ILE A 364 0.51 -31.97 15.28
C ILE A 364 0.00 -33.39 15.62
N ASP A 365 -0.10 -34.27 14.62
CA ASP A 365 -0.55 -35.65 14.81
C ASP A 365 0.41 -36.48 15.67
N LYS A 366 1.70 -36.12 15.69
CA LYS A 366 2.76 -36.79 16.46
C LYS A 366 3.04 -36.14 17.81
N ALA A 367 2.67 -34.88 17.98
CA ALA A 367 2.94 -34.10 19.18
C ALA A 367 1.92 -34.39 20.30
N SER A 368 2.34 -34.21 21.55
CA SER A 368 1.47 -34.33 22.73
C SER A 368 1.73 -33.20 23.74
N GLY A 369 0.74 -32.90 24.57
CA GLY A 369 0.83 -31.81 25.56
C GLY A 369 1.07 -30.43 24.94
N ASP A 370 1.92 -29.62 25.59
CA ASP A 370 2.22 -28.23 25.23
C ASP A 370 2.76 -28.07 23.80
N GLU A 371 3.50 -29.06 23.28
CA GLU A 371 4.03 -28.99 21.91
C GLU A 371 2.91 -28.98 20.88
N LYS A 372 1.86 -29.80 21.11
CA LYS A 372 0.70 -29.84 20.23
C LYS A 372 -0.04 -28.51 20.21
N GLU A 373 -0.21 -27.87 21.37
CA GLU A 373 -0.84 -26.55 21.47
C GLU A 373 -0.05 -25.47 20.71
N LYS A 374 1.28 -25.46 20.85
CA LYS A 374 2.14 -24.54 20.09
C LYS A 374 2.00 -24.73 18.58
N LEU A 375 1.95 -25.97 18.10
CA LEU A 375 1.80 -26.27 16.68
C LEU A 375 0.41 -25.92 16.14
N GLU A 376 -0.65 -26.14 16.93
CA GLU A 376 -2.02 -25.72 16.56
C GLU A 376 -2.15 -24.19 16.50
N HIS A 377 -1.53 -23.47 17.44
CA HIS A 377 -1.46 -22.02 17.38
C HIS A 377 -0.69 -21.55 16.13
N HIS A 378 0.41 -22.22 15.77
CA HIS A 378 1.15 -21.95 14.53
C HIS A 378 0.26 -22.19 13.30
N LYS A 379 -0.52 -23.26 13.28
CA LYS A 379 -1.45 -23.57 12.18
C LYS A 379 -2.52 -22.51 12.02
N LYS A 380 -3.14 -22.08 13.12
CA LYS A 380 -4.14 -20.98 13.13
C LYS A 380 -3.54 -19.70 12.55
N ARG A 381 -2.29 -19.39 12.88
CA ARG A 381 -1.56 -18.22 12.37
C ARG A 381 -1.23 -18.32 10.87
N LEU A 382 -0.76 -19.48 10.41
CA LEU A 382 -0.45 -19.70 9.00
C LEU A 382 -1.73 -19.60 8.15
N MET A 383 -2.84 -20.17 8.62
CA MET A 383 -4.16 -20.06 8.01
C MET A 383 -4.63 -18.59 7.89
N ARG A 384 -4.39 -17.77 8.93
CA ARG A 384 -4.67 -16.34 8.88
C ARG A 384 -3.85 -15.63 7.79
N THR A 385 -2.55 -15.90 7.74
CA THR A 385 -1.64 -15.32 6.73
C THR A 385 -2.07 -15.69 5.32
N ILE A 386 -2.45 -16.96 5.10
CA ILE A 386 -3.01 -17.44 3.83
C ILE A 386 -4.29 -16.68 3.48
N LYS A 387 -5.21 -16.49 4.44
CA LYS A 387 -6.48 -15.77 4.22
C LYS A 387 -6.22 -14.31 3.82
N GLU A 388 -5.34 -13.63 4.55
CA GLU A 388 -4.96 -12.24 4.28
C GLU A 388 -4.28 -12.10 2.91
N ARG A 389 -3.31 -12.97 2.61
CA ARG A 389 -2.57 -12.96 1.34
C ARG A 389 -3.48 -13.27 0.15
N THR A 390 -4.41 -14.20 0.29
CA THR A 390 -5.42 -14.52 -0.73
C THR A 390 -6.37 -13.35 -0.97
N LEU A 391 -6.76 -12.65 0.11
CA LEU A 391 -7.59 -11.47 0.02
C LEU A 391 -6.87 -10.35 -0.73
N ASP A 392 -5.65 -10.03 -0.34
CA ASP A 392 -4.83 -9.01 -1.00
C ASP A 392 -4.60 -9.35 -2.48
N TRP A 393 -4.28 -10.61 -2.80
CA TRP A 393 -4.15 -11.08 -4.17
C TRP A 393 -5.43 -10.90 -5.00
N LYS A 394 -6.60 -11.20 -4.41
CA LYS A 394 -7.90 -11.04 -5.09
C LYS A 394 -8.13 -9.60 -5.53
N TYR A 395 -7.90 -8.63 -4.64
CA TYR A 395 -8.08 -7.21 -4.96
C TYR A 395 -6.98 -6.67 -5.87
N GLN A 396 -5.75 -7.16 -5.73
CA GLN A 396 -4.65 -6.83 -6.64
C GLN A 396 -4.95 -7.29 -8.08
N LYS A 397 -5.52 -8.50 -8.24
CA LYS A 397 -5.98 -9.00 -9.55
C LYS A 397 -7.08 -8.12 -10.14
N TYR A 398 -8.07 -7.69 -9.34
CA TYR A 398 -9.09 -6.75 -9.81
C TYR A 398 -8.48 -5.43 -10.28
N ARG A 399 -7.48 -4.90 -9.57
CA ARG A 399 -6.78 -3.67 -9.97
C ARG A 399 -6.06 -3.84 -11.30
N TRP A 400 -5.33 -4.93 -11.50
CA TRP A 400 -4.67 -5.17 -12.79
C TRP A 400 -5.64 -5.47 -13.94
N SER A 401 -6.75 -6.16 -13.67
CA SER A 401 -7.81 -6.34 -14.65
C SER A 401 -8.42 -4.99 -15.04
N LEU A 402 -8.65 -4.10 -14.08
CA LEU A 402 -9.12 -2.74 -14.35
C LEU A 402 -8.09 -1.95 -15.16
N ASP A 403 -6.79 -2.01 -14.81
CA ASP A 403 -5.70 -1.35 -15.56
C ASP A 403 -5.63 -1.84 -17.01
N LEU A 404 -5.77 -3.15 -17.22
CA LEU A 404 -5.80 -3.76 -18.56
C LEU A 404 -7.04 -3.35 -19.33
N THR A 405 -8.23 -3.44 -18.72
CA THR A 405 -9.49 -3.01 -19.34
C THR A 405 -9.41 -1.53 -19.73
N TYR A 406 -8.91 -0.68 -18.84
CA TYR A 406 -8.72 0.74 -19.12
C TYR A 406 -7.78 0.97 -20.30
N SER A 407 -6.62 0.31 -20.33
CA SER A 407 -5.65 0.43 -21.43
C SER A 407 -6.26 0.01 -22.76
N VAL A 408 -6.96 -1.14 -22.80
CA VAL A 408 -7.63 -1.63 -24.02
C VAL A 408 -8.78 -0.70 -24.43
N SER A 409 -9.57 -0.20 -23.48
CA SER A 409 -10.66 0.75 -23.76
C SER A 409 -10.13 2.09 -24.27
N LEU A 410 -8.98 2.56 -23.79
CA LEU A 410 -8.30 3.73 -24.36
C LEU A 410 -7.81 3.47 -25.78
N VAL A 411 -7.25 2.30 -26.08
CA VAL A 411 -6.90 1.92 -27.47
C VAL A 411 -8.13 2.04 -28.35
N VAL A 412 -9.26 1.45 -27.95
CA VAL A 412 -10.51 1.50 -28.73
C VAL A 412 -11.04 2.94 -28.86
N GLY A 413 -11.10 3.70 -27.77
CA GLY A 413 -11.57 5.08 -27.77
C GLY A 413 -10.71 5.99 -28.67
N PHE A 414 -9.39 5.81 -28.62
CA PHE A 414 -8.46 6.55 -29.45
C PHE A 414 -8.53 6.11 -30.92
N PHE A 415 -8.72 4.81 -31.18
CA PHE A 415 -8.92 4.29 -32.52
C PHE A 415 -10.16 4.89 -33.19
N VAL A 416 -11.25 5.08 -32.42
CA VAL A 416 -12.44 5.83 -32.84
C VAL A 416 -12.10 7.30 -33.04
N ALA A 417 -11.48 7.97 -32.05
CA ALA A 417 -11.16 9.41 -32.12
C ALA A 417 -10.34 9.78 -33.35
N CYS A 418 -9.38 8.93 -33.73
CA CYS A 418 -8.49 9.16 -34.86
C CYS A 418 -9.07 8.69 -36.20
N ALA A 419 -10.28 8.12 -36.22
CA ALA A 419 -10.87 7.48 -37.39
C ALA A 419 -9.86 6.55 -38.10
N PHE A 420 -9.11 5.75 -37.34
CA PHE A 420 -7.83 5.17 -37.78
C PHE A 420 -7.91 4.31 -39.06
N LEU A 421 -9.09 3.73 -39.32
CA LEU A 421 -9.39 2.91 -40.49
C LEU A 421 -9.74 3.71 -41.75
N ILE A 422 -9.85 5.04 -41.66
CA ILE A 422 -10.31 5.90 -42.73
C ILE A 422 -9.20 6.88 -43.10
N PRO A 423 -8.58 6.73 -44.30
CA PRO A 423 -7.56 7.65 -44.79
C PRO A 423 -7.97 9.13 -44.70
N PRO A 424 -7.02 10.02 -44.32
CA PRO A 424 -7.29 11.45 -44.31
C PRO A 424 -7.66 11.92 -45.73
N GLY A 425 -8.87 12.48 -45.87
CA GLY A 425 -9.42 12.94 -47.15
C GLY A 425 -10.70 12.23 -47.61
N ILE A 426 -11.05 11.08 -47.02
CA ILE A 426 -12.30 10.37 -47.35
C ILE A 426 -13.49 10.91 -46.52
N LEU A 427 -13.25 11.28 -45.26
CA LEU A 427 -14.30 11.83 -44.39
C LEU A 427 -14.55 13.30 -44.71
N VAL A 428 -15.83 13.65 -44.87
CA VAL A 428 -16.26 15.05 -44.84
C VAL A 428 -16.01 15.64 -43.46
N ALA A 429 -15.60 16.91 -43.40
CA ALA A 429 -15.20 17.58 -42.17
C ALA A 429 -16.21 17.45 -41.01
N PRO A 430 -17.55 17.58 -41.23
CA PRO A 430 -18.52 17.40 -40.14
C PRO A 430 -18.51 15.98 -39.54
N THR A 431 -18.36 14.95 -40.37
CA THR A 431 -18.29 13.55 -39.90
C THR A 431 -17.01 13.29 -39.11
N ALA A 432 -15.88 13.84 -39.57
CA ALA A 432 -14.61 13.74 -38.85
C ALA A 432 -14.69 14.41 -37.46
N LEU A 433 -15.35 15.58 -37.37
CA LEU A 433 -15.57 16.27 -36.10
C LEU A 433 -16.46 15.46 -35.14
N VAL A 434 -17.55 14.87 -35.63
CA VAL A 434 -18.44 14.03 -34.79
C VAL A 434 -17.69 12.79 -34.27
N ILE A 435 -16.90 12.13 -35.11
CA ILE A 435 -16.11 10.96 -34.71
C ILE A 435 -15.05 11.34 -33.66
N MET A 436 -14.35 12.46 -33.87
CA MET A 436 -13.37 12.99 -32.93
C MET A 436 -14.01 13.33 -31.57
N LEU A 437 -15.14 14.03 -31.59
CA LEU A 437 -15.90 14.36 -30.38
C LEU A 437 -16.34 13.10 -29.64
N ALA A 438 -16.87 12.11 -30.36
CA ALA A 438 -17.29 10.83 -29.77
C ALA A 438 -16.12 10.10 -29.13
N GLY A 439 -14.98 9.99 -29.82
CA GLY A 439 -13.78 9.36 -29.28
C GLY A 439 -13.22 10.08 -28.05
N ALA A 440 -13.13 11.41 -28.09
CA ALA A 440 -12.68 12.22 -26.95
C ALA A 440 -13.61 12.08 -25.74
N ALA A 441 -14.93 12.10 -25.97
CA ALA A 441 -15.93 11.89 -24.92
C ALA A 441 -15.83 10.47 -24.31
N ILE A 442 -15.59 9.45 -25.14
CA ILE A 442 -15.36 8.07 -24.68
C ILE A 442 -14.10 8.00 -23.82
N CYS A 443 -12.97 8.54 -24.27
CA CYS A 443 -11.72 8.55 -23.50
C CYS A 443 -11.90 9.27 -22.15
N PHE A 444 -12.52 10.44 -22.15
CA PHE A 444 -12.83 11.18 -20.93
C PHE A 444 -13.72 10.38 -19.97
N ALA A 445 -14.83 9.83 -20.46
CA ALA A 445 -15.75 9.02 -19.66
C ALA A 445 -15.06 7.79 -19.07
N LEU A 446 -14.20 7.11 -19.85
CA LEU A 446 -13.42 5.97 -19.39
C LEU A 446 -12.40 6.37 -18.31
N THR A 447 -11.74 7.52 -18.42
CA THR A 447 -10.81 8.01 -17.39
C THR A 447 -11.53 8.34 -16.08
N VAL A 448 -12.71 8.96 -16.15
CA VAL A 448 -13.54 9.24 -14.96
C VAL A 448 -14.05 7.92 -14.35
N ALA A 449 -14.54 7.00 -15.17
CA ALA A 449 -15.00 5.69 -14.73
C ALA A 449 -13.88 4.86 -14.11
N TYR A 450 -12.69 4.85 -14.70
CA TYR A 450 -11.49 4.19 -14.16
C TYR A 450 -11.17 4.72 -12.76
N SER A 451 -11.13 6.05 -12.60
CA SER A 451 -10.84 6.69 -11.30
C SER A 451 -11.89 6.33 -10.25
N ALA A 452 -13.18 6.30 -10.64
CA ALA A 452 -14.28 5.89 -9.77
C ALA A 452 -14.18 4.41 -9.35
N VAL A 453 -13.97 3.50 -10.32
CA VAL A 453 -13.90 2.05 -10.07
C VAL A 453 -12.65 1.69 -9.28
N SER A 454 -11.50 2.31 -9.55
CA SER A 454 -10.26 2.14 -8.79
C SER A 454 -10.48 2.50 -7.31
N GLY A 455 -11.08 3.66 -7.06
CA GLY A 455 -11.47 4.07 -5.70
C GLY A 455 -12.48 3.11 -5.04
N PHE A 456 -13.41 2.56 -5.81
CA PHE A 456 -14.36 1.56 -5.31
C PHE A 456 -13.71 0.22 -4.96
N ILE A 457 -12.72 -0.24 -5.73
CA ILE A 457 -11.92 -1.43 -5.41
C ILE A 457 -11.21 -1.25 -4.07
N ASP A 458 -10.59 -0.09 -3.84
CA ASP A 458 -9.91 0.21 -2.57
C ASP A 458 -10.90 0.23 -1.37
N ILE A 459 -12.12 0.73 -1.58
CA ILE A 459 -13.23 0.67 -0.61
C ILE A 459 -13.64 -0.77 -0.32
N LEU A 460 -13.83 -1.58 -1.35
CA LEU A 460 -14.21 -3.00 -1.20
C LEU A 460 -13.12 -3.80 -0.49
N HIS A 461 -11.84 -3.53 -0.79
CA HIS A 461 -10.70 -4.16 -0.13
C HIS A 461 -10.69 -3.84 1.36
N SER A 462 -10.83 -2.56 1.71
CA SER A 462 -10.90 -2.09 3.10
C SER A 462 -12.11 -2.68 3.84
N LYS A 463 -13.28 -2.76 3.17
CA LYS A 463 -14.49 -3.40 3.73
C LYS A 463 -14.29 -4.89 3.97
N ALA A 464 -13.64 -5.61 3.06
CA ALA A 464 -13.38 -7.04 3.22
C ALA A 464 -12.35 -7.34 4.33
N LYS A 465 -11.34 -6.47 4.50
CA LYS A 465 -10.44 -6.50 5.67
C LYS A 465 -11.22 -6.30 6.97
N GLY A 466 -12.10 -5.31 7.03
CA GLY A 466 -12.97 -5.07 8.19
C GLY A 466 -13.92 -6.24 8.49
N LYS A 467 -14.48 -6.90 7.45
CA LYS A 467 -15.31 -8.11 7.60
C LYS A 467 -14.50 -9.28 8.16
N THR A 468 -13.30 -9.51 7.64
CA THR A 468 -12.40 -10.57 8.11
C THR A 468 -12.03 -10.38 9.57
N ALA A 469 -11.67 -9.15 9.98
CA ALA A 469 -11.42 -8.83 11.39
C ALA A 469 -12.65 -9.07 12.28
N LYS A 470 -13.87 -8.79 11.79
CA LYS A 470 -15.12 -9.05 12.51
C LYS A 470 -15.41 -10.55 12.66
N GLU A 471 -15.19 -11.35 11.62
CA GLU A 471 -15.32 -12.81 11.67
C GLU A 471 -14.35 -13.41 12.69
N GLU A 472 -13.09 -12.94 12.69
CA GLU A 472 -12.08 -13.34 13.69
C GLU A 472 -12.51 -12.94 15.11
N CYS A 473 -13.04 -11.73 15.26
CA CYS A 473 -13.55 -11.25 16.55
C CYS A 473 -14.70 -12.12 17.08
N LEU A 474 -15.61 -12.57 16.21
CA LEU A 474 -16.69 -13.48 16.59
C LEU A 474 -16.18 -14.86 16.98
N ALA A 475 -15.19 -15.38 16.24
CA ALA A 475 -14.55 -16.65 16.59
C ALA A 475 -13.87 -16.59 17.97
N LEU A 476 -13.16 -15.50 18.27
CA LEU A 476 -12.56 -15.29 19.59
C LEU A 476 -13.60 -15.08 20.70
N LEU A 477 -14.76 -14.49 20.38
CA LEU A 477 -15.85 -14.34 21.33
C LEU A 477 -16.44 -15.70 21.76
N GLU A 478 -16.61 -16.62 20.81
CA GLU A 478 -17.05 -17.98 21.11
C GLU A 478 -16.00 -18.74 21.94
N GLU A 479 -14.71 -18.56 21.60
CA GLU A 479 -13.59 -19.10 22.37
C GLU A 479 -13.57 -18.53 23.81
N PHE A 480 -13.85 -17.23 23.97
CA PHE A 480 -13.94 -16.55 25.26
C PHE A 480 -15.06 -17.11 26.14
N LYS A 481 -16.23 -17.36 25.56
CA LYS A 481 -17.37 -17.97 26.27
C LYS A 481 -17.08 -19.40 26.72
N GLY A 482 -16.35 -20.17 25.90
CA GLY A 482 -15.98 -21.55 26.18
C GLY A 482 -14.83 -21.73 27.17
N SER A 483 -13.95 -20.73 27.31
CA SER A 483 -12.80 -20.81 28.21
C SER A 483 -13.22 -20.81 29.69
N LYS A 484 -12.47 -21.54 30.51
CA LYS A 484 -12.57 -21.50 31.99
C LYS A 484 -11.41 -20.75 32.65
N ASP A 485 -10.28 -20.61 31.95
CA ASP A 485 -9.11 -19.91 32.48
C ASP A 485 -9.31 -18.39 32.41
N GLU A 486 -9.24 -17.75 33.58
CA GLU A 486 -9.42 -16.31 33.75
C GLU A 486 -8.30 -15.51 33.06
N SER A 487 -7.07 -16.01 33.09
CA SER A 487 -5.94 -15.32 32.41
C SER A 487 -6.13 -15.37 30.90
N TYR A 488 -6.51 -16.54 30.38
CA TYR A 488 -6.83 -16.68 28.96
C TYR A 488 -8.03 -15.83 28.54
N LYS A 489 -9.07 -15.70 29.37
CA LYS A 489 -10.19 -14.80 29.10
C LYS A 489 -9.75 -13.34 28.98
N LYS A 490 -8.90 -12.87 29.90
CA LYS A 490 -8.37 -11.49 29.83
C LYS A 490 -7.53 -11.25 28.57
N LEU A 491 -6.77 -12.25 28.13
CA LEU A 491 -6.03 -12.22 26.86
C LEU A 491 -6.99 -12.12 25.66
N LEU A 492 -7.97 -13.03 25.59
CA LEU A 492 -8.99 -13.04 24.54
C LEU A 492 -9.79 -11.73 24.50
N TYR A 493 -10.13 -11.16 25.66
CA TYR A 493 -10.81 -9.87 25.75
C TYR A 493 -10.00 -8.74 25.12
N LEU A 494 -8.69 -8.66 25.40
CA LEU A 494 -7.82 -7.65 24.79
C LEU A 494 -7.72 -7.82 23.27
N GLU A 495 -7.65 -9.06 22.79
CA GLU A 495 -7.61 -9.36 21.36
C GLU A 495 -8.95 -9.02 20.67
N ILE A 496 -10.09 -9.34 21.32
CA ILE A 496 -11.43 -8.92 20.88
C ILE A 496 -11.51 -7.39 20.80
N LYS A 497 -11.04 -6.67 21.83
CA LYS A 497 -11.04 -5.20 21.86
C LYS A 497 -10.15 -4.61 20.75
N ARG A 498 -8.99 -5.22 20.50
CA ARG A 498 -8.08 -4.84 19.40
C ARG A 498 -8.74 -5.05 18.03
N LEU A 499 -9.30 -6.23 17.77
CA LEU A 499 -9.98 -6.53 16.50
C LEU A 499 -11.23 -5.65 16.31
N THR A 500 -11.96 -5.35 17.38
CA THR A 500 -13.09 -4.41 17.35
C THR A 500 -12.62 -3.01 16.95
N ALA A 501 -11.54 -2.50 17.57
CA ALA A 501 -10.95 -1.21 17.20
C ALA A 501 -10.43 -1.19 15.75
N SER A 502 -9.81 -2.28 15.29
CA SER A 502 -9.35 -2.43 13.90
C SER A 502 -10.53 -2.46 12.91
N SER A 503 -11.63 -3.13 13.28
CA SER A 503 -12.86 -3.18 12.47
C SER A 503 -13.53 -1.81 12.38
N GLU A 504 -13.60 -1.08 13.50
CA GLU A 504 -14.11 0.30 13.56
C GLU A 504 -13.23 1.26 12.73
N HIS A 505 -11.90 1.16 12.88
CA HIS A 505 -10.97 1.94 12.06
C HIS A 505 -11.18 1.65 10.56
N SER A 506 -11.32 0.39 10.17
CA SER A 506 -11.60 0.00 8.78
C SER A 506 -12.94 0.58 8.28
N ALA A 507 -13.97 0.60 9.12
CA ALA A 507 -15.26 1.22 8.79
C ALA A 507 -15.13 2.74 8.58
N ASN A 508 -14.36 3.42 9.43
CA ASN A 508 -14.08 4.85 9.30
C ASN A 508 -13.26 5.15 8.04
N VAL A 509 -12.26 4.32 7.71
CA VAL A 509 -11.47 4.42 6.47
C VAL A 509 -12.37 4.24 5.25
N VAL A 510 -13.29 3.27 5.27
CA VAL A 510 -14.28 3.07 4.20
C VAL A 510 -15.17 4.30 4.03
N SER A 511 -15.67 4.90 5.12
CA SER A 511 -16.47 6.13 5.05
C SER A 511 -15.68 7.30 4.46
N PHE A 512 -14.43 7.47 4.89
CA PHE A 512 -13.51 8.48 4.36
C PHE A 512 -13.23 8.29 2.86
N GLN A 513 -12.87 7.08 2.45
CA GLN A 513 -12.59 6.75 1.04
C GLN A 513 -13.82 6.98 0.16
N LYS A 514 -15.03 6.62 0.62
CA LYS A 514 -16.27 6.93 -0.10
C LYS A 514 -16.41 8.44 -0.38
N LYS A 515 -16.22 9.27 0.66
CA LYS A 515 -16.25 10.75 0.51
C LYS A 515 -15.17 11.25 -0.43
N GLN A 516 -13.98 10.66 -0.39
CA GLN A 516 -12.86 11.00 -1.26
C GLN A 516 -13.16 10.68 -2.73
N VAL A 517 -13.68 9.48 -3.02
CA VAL A 517 -14.03 9.05 -4.38
C VAL A 517 -15.17 9.90 -4.92
N ILE A 518 -16.24 10.13 -4.15
CA ILE A 518 -17.36 11.00 -4.57
C ILE A 518 -16.85 12.40 -4.91
N ARG A 519 -16.01 12.99 -4.04
CA ARG A 519 -15.42 14.31 -4.28
C ARG A 519 -14.57 14.31 -5.56
N ALA A 520 -13.67 13.34 -5.72
CA ALA A 520 -12.77 13.27 -6.87
C ALA A 520 -13.57 13.18 -8.18
N VAL A 521 -14.50 12.22 -8.27
CA VAL A 521 -15.36 12.03 -9.44
C VAL A 521 -16.22 13.27 -9.72
N PHE A 522 -16.77 13.91 -8.69
CA PHE A 522 -17.54 15.14 -8.85
C PHE A 522 -16.68 16.28 -9.42
N ILE A 523 -15.48 16.51 -8.87
CA ILE A 523 -14.56 17.54 -9.36
C ILE A 523 -14.16 17.24 -10.81
N ASP A 524 -13.79 15.99 -11.09
CA ASP A 524 -13.36 15.56 -12.42
C ASP A 524 -14.49 15.67 -13.46
N LEU A 525 -15.75 15.50 -13.07
CA LEU A 525 -16.89 15.71 -13.97
C LEU A 525 -17.22 17.21 -14.17
N MET A 526 -17.04 18.03 -13.12
CA MET A 526 -17.43 19.43 -13.13
C MET A 526 -16.42 20.36 -13.79
N ILE A 527 -15.12 20.05 -13.76
CA ILE A 527 -14.08 20.93 -14.34
C ILE A 527 -14.33 21.24 -15.83
N PRO A 528 -14.59 20.28 -16.73
CA PRO A 528 -14.78 20.58 -18.15
C PRO A 528 -16.04 21.42 -18.38
N ALA A 529 -17.13 21.12 -17.66
CA ALA A 529 -18.35 21.91 -17.73
C ALA A 529 -18.16 23.34 -17.21
N LEU A 530 -17.42 23.51 -16.10
CA LEU A 530 -17.08 24.81 -15.54
C LEU A 530 -16.21 25.61 -16.52
N VAL A 531 -15.18 24.99 -17.10
CA VAL A 531 -14.32 25.63 -18.11
C VAL A 531 -15.12 26.03 -19.34
N LEU A 532 -15.93 25.13 -19.89
CA LEU A 532 -16.73 25.40 -21.07
C LEU A 532 -17.71 26.56 -20.83
N THR A 533 -18.47 26.51 -19.73
CA THR A 533 -19.49 27.53 -19.43
C THR A 533 -18.87 28.89 -19.09
N THR A 534 -17.78 28.92 -18.33
CA THR A 534 -17.11 30.19 -17.99
C THR A 534 -16.48 30.85 -19.21
N LEU A 535 -15.88 30.09 -20.12
CA LEU A 535 -15.25 30.65 -21.31
C LEU A 535 -16.26 31.03 -22.42
N LEU A 536 -17.42 30.38 -22.48
CA LEU A 536 -18.45 30.67 -23.48
C LEU A 536 -19.39 31.83 -23.13
N PHE A 537 -19.65 32.04 -21.84
CA PHE A 537 -20.70 32.96 -21.39
C PHE A 537 -20.19 34.16 -20.60
N LEU A 538 -18.92 34.19 -20.18
CA LEU A 538 -18.35 35.29 -19.40
C LEU A 538 -17.19 35.97 -20.16
N PRO A 539 -17.08 37.30 -20.05
CA PRO A 539 -15.87 37.99 -20.49
C PRO A 539 -14.62 37.38 -19.84
N LEU A 540 -13.56 37.21 -20.62
CA LEU A 540 -12.36 36.47 -20.18
C LEU A 540 -11.81 36.84 -18.80
N PRO A 541 -11.66 38.12 -18.40
CA PRO A 541 -11.18 38.45 -17.05
C PRO A 541 -12.08 37.90 -15.94
N ILE A 542 -13.40 37.93 -16.15
CA ILE A 542 -14.39 37.41 -15.21
C ILE A 542 -14.36 35.88 -15.23
N GLY A 543 -14.32 35.27 -16.42
CA GLY A 543 -14.22 33.82 -16.58
C GLY A 543 -12.99 33.23 -15.89
N LEU A 544 -11.82 33.85 -16.05
CA LEU A 544 -10.58 33.46 -15.35
C LEU A 544 -10.71 33.60 -13.83
N GLY A 545 -11.39 34.64 -13.34
CA GLY A 545 -11.68 34.80 -11.92
C GLY A 545 -12.56 33.67 -11.37
N VAL A 546 -13.61 33.29 -12.10
CA VAL A 546 -14.49 32.16 -11.73
C VAL A 546 -13.74 30.83 -11.75
N LEU A 547 -12.89 30.60 -12.75
CA LEU A 547 -12.05 29.40 -12.82
C LEU A 547 -11.06 29.31 -11.66
N ALA A 548 -10.37 30.42 -11.34
CA ALA A 548 -9.47 30.47 -10.20
C ALA A 548 -10.21 30.16 -8.88
N ALA A 549 -11.41 30.72 -8.69
CA ALA A 549 -12.25 30.43 -7.54
C ALA A 549 -12.69 28.96 -7.49
N GLY A 550 -13.09 28.38 -8.64
CA GLY A 550 -13.46 26.97 -8.75
C GLY A 550 -12.31 26.02 -8.40
N PHE A 551 -11.12 26.27 -8.92
CA PHE A 551 -9.92 25.48 -8.58
C PHE A 551 -9.50 25.66 -7.12
N ALA A 552 -9.59 26.87 -6.56
CA ALA A 552 -9.33 27.11 -5.15
C ALA A 552 -10.31 26.32 -4.26
N LEU A 553 -11.60 26.31 -4.61
CA LEU A 553 -12.62 25.53 -3.89
C LEU A 553 -12.35 24.02 -4.01
N ALA A 554 -11.95 23.53 -5.19
CA ALA A 554 -11.52 22.16 -5.39
C ALA A 554 -10.31 21.82 -4.49
N ALA A 555 -9.28 22.68 -4.41
CA ALA A 555 -8.13 22.47 -3.53
C ALA A 555 -8.53 22.48 -2.05
N LEU A 556 -9.30 23.48 -1.60
CA LEU A 556 -9.76 23.63 -0.22
C LEU A 556 -10.62 22.46 0.23
N SER A 557 -11.52 21.95 -0.62
CA SER A 557 -12.32 20.76 -0.29
C SER A 557 -11.45 19.52 -0.08
N GLY A 558 -10.33 19.40 -0.79
CA GLY A 558 -9.37 18.31 -0.60
C GLY A 558 -8.60 18.43 0.71
N MET A 559 -8.13 19.64 1.02
CA MET A 559 -7.48 19.93 2.30
C MET A 559 -8.42 19.70 3.49
N LEU A 560 -9.68 20.13 3.37
CA LEU A 560 -10.70 19.93 4.40
C LEU A 560 -10.98 18.44 4.60
N LEU A 561 -11.17 17.69 3.52
CA LEU A 561 -11.40 16.25 3.61
C LEU A 561 -10.22 15.54 4.28
N ASN A 562 -8.98 15.85 3.89
CA ASN A 562 -7.78 15.24 4.45
C ASN A 562 -7.62 15.46 5.97
N ARG A 563 -8.21 16.52 6.55
CA ARG A 563 -8.25 16.70 8.01
C ARG A 563 -9.09 15.65 8.74
N TYR A 564 -10.06 15.05 8.04
CA TYR A 564 -10.91 13.97 8.54
C TYR A 564 -10.35 12.57 8.22
N LYS A 565 -9.09 12.47 7.74
CA LYS A 565 -8.44 11.17 7.53
C LYS A 565 -8.41 10.41 8.86
N PRO A 566 -9.01 9.21 8.96
CA PRO A 566 -9.00 8.43 10.18
C PRO A 566 -7.57 8.17 10.62
N LYS A 567 -7.27 8.45 11.89
CA LYS A 567 -6.01 8.06 12.52
C LYS A 567 -6.15 6.63 13.05
N GLU A 568 -5.08 5.88 13.02
CA GLU A 568 -5.02 4.59 13.71
C GLU A 568 -5.24 4.84 15.21
N GLY A 569 -6.15 4.07 15.81
CA GLY A 569 -6.41 4.16 17.24
C GLY A 569 -5.20 3.63 18.04
N SER A 570 -4.99 4.16 19.24
CA SER A 570 -4.03 3.56 20.16
C SER A 570 -4.46 2.14 20.54
N LEU A 571 -3.48 1.27 20.79
CA LEU A 571 -3.77 -0.07 21.30
C LEU A 571 -4.56 0.02 22.61
N PRO A 572 -5.56 -0.84 22.82
CA PRO A 572 -6.45 -0.73 23.96
C PRO A 572 -5.71 -1.06 25.26
N GLU A 573 -5.81 -0.18 26.25
CA GLU A 573 -5.37 -0.51 27.61
C GLU A 573 -6.35 -1.48 28.28
N PHE A 574 -5.81 -2.30 29.18
CA PHE A 574 -6.62 -3.23 29.97
C PHE A 574 -7.27 -2.47 31.13
N ASP A 575 -8.60 -2.39 31.11
CA ASP A 575 -9.41 -1.85 32.20
C ASP A 575 -10.20 -2.99 32.85
N GLU A 576 -10.01 -3.19 34.16
CA GLU A 576 -10.68 -4.27 34.89
C GLU A 576 -12.19 -4.02 34.99
N GLY A 577 -12.64 -2.77 35.10
CA GLY A 577 -14.06 -2.43 35.17
C GLY A 577 -14.80 -2.75 33.87
N GLU A 578 -14.21 -2.37 32.73
CA GLU A 578 -14.74 -2.72 31.39
C GLU A 578 -14.73 -4.24 31.16
N TYR A 579 -13.68 -4.93 31.61
CA TYR A 579 -13.60 -6.39 31.52
C TYR A 579 -14.71 -7.07 32.35
N GLN A 580 -14.95 -6.63 33.59
CA GLN A 580 -16.03 -7.16 34.42
C GLN A 580 -17.42 -6.85 33.85
N ALA A 581 -17.60 -5.70 33.19
CA ALA A 581 -18.82 -5.39 32.46
C ALA A 581 -19.01 -6.31 31.24
N PHE A 582 -17.92 -6.57 30.49
CA PHE A 582 -17.91 -7.49 29.36
C PHE A 582 -18.20 -8.94 29.76
N LEU A 583 -17.68 -9.40 30.91
CA LEU A 583 -17.97 -10.73 31.45
C LEU A 583 -19.46 -10.95 31.72
N LYS A 584 -20.18 -9.91 32.19
CA LYS A 584 -21.62 -9.99 32.46
C LYS A 584 -22.45 -10.11 31.19
N ASN A 585 -22.00 -9.51 30.09
CA ASN A 585 -22.70 -9.54 28.81
C ASN A 585 -21.69 -9.52 27.64
N PRO A 586 -21.10 -10.68 27.28
CA PRO A 586 -20.06 -10.78 26.26
C PRO A 586 -20.68 -10.57 24.88
N THR A 587 -20.81 -9.30 24.52
CA THR A 587 -21.37 -8.84 23.26
C THR A 587 -20.39 -7.88 22.61
N ILE A 588 -20.17 -8.07 21.31
CA ILE A 588 -19.41 -7.10 20.52
C ILE A 588 -20.36 -5.94 20.29
N ALA A 589 -20.00 -4.76 20.83
CA ALA A 589 -20.78 -3.56 20.57
C ALA A 589 -20.94 -3.41 19.05
N PRO A 590 -22.16 -3.15 18.54
CA PRO A 590 -22.32 -2.90 17.12
C PRO A 590 -21.39 -1.75 16.76
N VAL A 591 -20.59 -1.94 15.71
CA VAL A 591 -19.72 -0.88 15.18
C VAL A 591 -20.61 0.33 15.03
N LYS A 592 -20.32 1.39 15.80
CA LYS A 592 -21.03 2.66 15.66
C LYS A 592 -20.70 3.12 14.25
N SER A 593 -21.59 2.84 13.30
CA SER A 593 -21.43 3.34 11.96
C SER A 593 -21.38 4.85 12.13
N SER A 594 -20.20 5.44 11.83
CA SER A 594 -20.02 6.88 11.83
C SER A 594 -20.88 7.58 10.78
N ASP A 595 -21.76 6.83 10.10
CA ASP A 595 -23.08 7.29 9.70
C ASP A 595 -23.88 7.69 10.95
N THR A 596 -23.34 8.63 11.74
CA THR A 596 -24.18 9.72 12.22
C THR A 596 -24.82 10.19 10.94
N SER A 597 -26.10 9.85 10.76
CA SER A 597 -26.95 10.60 9.89
C SER A 597 -26.51 12.04 10.11
N ILE A 598 -26.00 12.67 9.05
CA ILE A 598 -26.04 14.11 8.98
C ILE A 598 -27.53 14.36 9.08
N THR A 599 -28.02 14.46 10.31
CA THR A 599 -29.37 14.87 10.63
C THR A 599 -29.45 16.16 9.87
N SER A 600 -30.30 16.12 8.86
CA SER A 600 -30.34 17.07 7.78
C SER A 600 -30.94 18.38 8.28
N ASN A 601 -30.42 18.93 9.36
CA ASN A 601 -30.62 20.32 9.77
C ASN A 601 -29.81 21.25 8.85
N GLY A 602 -29.67 20.86 7.58
CA GLY A 602 -29.25 21.75 6.52
C GLY A 602 -30.40 22.70 6.22
N LEU A 603 -30.03 23.90 5.76
CA LEU A 603 -30.85 25.07 5.45
C LEU A 603 -32.09 24.84 4.53
N PHE A 604 -32.36 23.60 4.13
CA PHE A 604 -33.45 23.18 3.23
C PHE A 604 -34.33 22.06 3.79
N SER A 605 -34.26 21.72 5.09
CA SER A 605 -35.25 20.82 5.71
C SER A 605 -36.59 21.53 5.88
N GLY A 606 -37.31 21.69 4.77
CA GLY A 606 -38.72 21.99 4.76
C GLY A 606 -39.47 20.88 5.48
N ASP A 607 -40.32 21.31 6.40
CA ASP A 607 -41.20 20.52 7.26
C ASP A 607 -41.99 19.48 6.43
N LYS A 608 -41.51 18.22 6.41
CA LYS A 608 -42.26 17.11 5.82
C LYS A 608 -42.94 16.34 6.94
N ARG A 609 -44.23 16.68 7.10
CA ARG A 609 -45.24 15.89 7.81
C ARG A 609 -45.12 14.42 7.42
N SER A 610 -44.94 13.55 8.42
CA SER A 610 -44.90 12.10 8.22
C SER A 610 -46.31 11.59 7.95
N ASP A 611 -46.53 11.03 6.77
CA ASP A 611 -47.57 10.01 6.58
C ASP A 611 -46.88 8.66 6.40
N SER A 612 -47.35 7.74 7.24
CA SER A 612 -46.93 6.37 7.42
C SER A 612 -47.39 5.47 6.26
N ASN A 613 -46.45 4.77 5.65
CA ASN A 613 -46.51 3.37 5.21
C ASN A 613 -45.40 3.22 4.18
N ASP A 614 -44.39 2.39 4.45
CA ASP A 614 -44.09 1.36 3.45
C ASP A 614 -43.17 0.25 3.95
N GLN A 615 -43.45 -0.88 3.33
CA GLN A 615 -42.98 -2.23 3.61
C GLN A 615 -41.49 -2.41 3.32
N SER A 616 -40.85 -3.20 4.19
CA SER A 616 -39.52 -3.76 4.04
C SER A 616 -39.35 -4.51 2.72
N THR A 617 -38.49 -4.02 1.84
CA THR A 617 -37.96 -4.79 0.71
C THR A 617 -36.59 -5.34 1.12
N GLU A 618 -36.51 -6.65 1.29
CA GLU A 618 -35.26 -7.41 1.45
C GLU A 618 -34.37 -7.22 0.21
N ALA A 619 -33.22 -6.59 0.40
CA ALA A 619 -32.16 -6.58 -0.62
C ALA A 619 -31.45 -7.94 -0.58
N GLN A 620 -31.70 -8.77 -1.59
CA GLN A 620 -30.95 -9.99 -1.85
C GLN A 620 -29.45 -9.68 -1.96
N SER A 621 -28.65 -10.38 -1.17
CA SER A 621 -27.18 -10.41 -1.31
C SER A 621 -26.81 -11.05 -2.65
N PRO A 622 -25.80 -10.54 -3.37
CA PRO A 622 -25.29 -11.24 -4.54
C PRO A 622 -24.64 -12.55 -4.08
N GLU A 623 -25.17 -13.64 -4.65
CA GLU A 623 -24.85 -15.04 -4.37
C GLU A 623 -23.35 -15.36 -4.43
N ASP A 624 -23.00 -16.38 -3.63
CA ASP A 624 -21.76 -17.13 -3.68
C ASP A 624 -21.47 -17.61 -5.12
N PHE A 625 -20.33 -17.19 -5.67
CA PHE A 625 -19.78 -17.83 -6.86
C PHE A 625 -19.14 -19.17 -6.49
N PRO A 626 -19.28 -20.22 -7.32
CA PRO A 626 -18.86 -21.56 -6.97
C PRO A 626 -17.33 -21.66 -6.84
N ASN A 627 -16.90 -22.30 -5.76
CA ASN A 627 -15.55 -22.84 -5.61
C ASN A 627 -15.33 -23.95 -6.66
N GLY A 628 -14.90 -23.54 -7.86
CA GLY A 628 -14.45 -24.43 -8.91
C GLY A 628 -13.12 -23.91 -9.44
N VAL A 629 -12.02 -24.37 -8.85
CA VAL A 629 -10.69 -24.25 -9.48
C VAL A 629 -10.68 -25.22 -10.65
N THR A 630 -11.07 -24.74 -11.83
CA THR A 630 -10.63 -25.34 -13.08
C THR A 630 -9.32 -24.64 -13.46
N GLU A 631 -8.26 -25.43 -13.60
CA GLU A 631 -7.00 -25.01 -14.18
C GLU A 631 -7.24 -24.27 -15.50
N PRO A 632 -6.59 -23.13 -15.76
CA PRO A 632 -6.54 -22.60 -17.11
C PRO A 632 -5.60 -23.50 -17.93
N ARG A 633 -6.18 -24.30 -18.84
CA ARG A 633 -5.45 -24.74 -20.03
C ARG A 633 -5.20 -23.50 -20.89
N LEU A 634 -3.93 -23.06 -20.92
CA LEU A 634 -3.38 -22.26 -22.00
C LEU A 634 -3.00 -23.18 -23.16
#